data_AF-A0A958NIP3-F1
#
_entry.id   AF-A0A958NIP3-F1
#
_cell.length_a   1.000
_cell.length_b   1.000
_cell.length_c   1.000
_cell.angle_alpha   90.00
_cell.angle_beta   90.00
_cell.angle_gamma   90.00
#
_symmetry.space_group_name_H-M   'P 1'
#
loop_
_entity.id
_entity.type
_entity.pdbx_description
1 polymer ?
#
loop_
_entity_poly.entity_id
_entity_poly.type
_entity_poly.pdbx_seq_one_letter_code
_entity_poly.pdbx_strand_id
1 'polypeptide(L)' 'MKPTSNKALPCAVFGHNFVKTRTLQDHTAELTCTHCNIAVRTDISGNFEEISISNKNIQTALRKLFHLRLQTAKPKFS' A
#
# COMPACT_ATOMS: atom_id res chain seq x y z
N MET A 1 16.96 -1.05 15.27
CA MET A 1 16.79 -1.17 13.80
C MET A 1 17.08 0.19 13.19
N LYS A 2 18.01 0.31 12.24
CA LYS A 2 18.27 1.58 11.54
C LYS A 2 17.11 1.85 10.57
N PRO A 3 16.47 3.03 10.59
CA PRO A 3 15.42 3.35 9.65
C PRO A 3 16.08 3.55 8.28
N THR A 4 15.85 2.61 7.37
CA THR A 4 16.27 2.78 5.98
C THR A 4 15.44 3.92 5.41
N SER A 5 16.10 5.02 5.02
CA SER A 5 15.53 6.15 4.30
C SER A 5 15.16 5.73 2.87
N ASN A 6 14.27 4.75 2.75
CA ASN A 6 13.64 4.39 1.50
C ASN A 6 12.18 4.81 1.65
N LYS A 7 11.80 5.89 0.95
CA LYS A 7 10.42 6.42 0.89
C LYS A 7 9.52 5.48 0.08
N ALA A 8 9.63 4.19 0.30
CA ALA A 8 8.82 3.17 -0.32
C ALA A 8 7.53 3.06 0.49
N LEU A 9 6.42 3.47 -0.11
CA LEU A 9 5.10 3.33 0.48
C LEU A 9 4.53 1.95 0.08
N PRO A 10 4.42 0.98 1.00
CA PRO A 10 4.02 -0.38 0.65
C PRO A 10 2.52 -0.47 0.39
N CYS A 11 2.12 -1.32 -0.56
CA CYS A 11 0.74 -1.58 -0.88
C CYS A 11 0.09 -2.46 0.19
N ALA A 12 -1.15 -2.14 0.57
CA ALA A 12 -1.87 -2.87 1.62
C ALA A 12 -2.26 -4.31 1.23
N VAL A 13 -2.05 -4.70 -0.04
CA VAL A 13 -2.43 -6.00 -0.59
C VAL A 13 -1.31 -7.02 -0.45
N PHE A 14 -0.08 -6.64 -0.82
CA PHE A 14 1.06 -7.55 -0.88
C PHE A 14 2.38 -6.91 -0.43
N GLY A 15 2.37 -5.63 -0.02
CA GLY A 15 3.57 -4.91 0.39
C GLY A 15 4.47 -4.43 -0.77
N HIS A 16 3.95 -4.37 -1.99
CA HIS A 16 4.68 -3.81 -3.15
C HIS A 16 4.83 -2.30 -3.05
N ASN A 17 5.73 -1.71 -3.83
CA ASN A 17 5.93 -0.26 -3.78
C ASN A 17 4.84 0.49 -4.57
N PHE A 18 4.18 1.43 -3.90
CA PHE A 18 3.44 2.49 -4.56
C PHE A 18 4.42 3.52 -5.13
N VAL A 19 4.16 3.96 -6.37
CA VAL A 19 4.88 5.06 -7.01
C VAL A 19 3.91 6.20 -7.27
N LYS A 20 4.36 7.44 -7.07
CA LYS A 20 3.55 8.63 -7.33
C LYS A 20 3.37 8.76 -8.85
N THR A 21 2.15 8.58 -9.33
CA THR A 21 1.82 8.70 -10.76
C THR A 21 1.45 10.12 -11.12
N ARG A 22 0.68 10.80 -10.27
CA ARG A 22 0.17 12.16 -10.53
C ARG A 22 0.03 12.99 -9.27
N THR A 23 0.09 14.31 -9.41
CA THR A 23 -0.34 15.25 -8.36
C THR A 23 -1.61 15.93 -8.87
N LEU A 24 -2.65 15.96 -8.05
CA LEU A 24 -3.93 16.57 -8.36
C LEU A 24 -3.97 18.02 -7.85
N GLN A 25 -4.87 18.83 -8.39
CA GLN A 25 -4.97 20.26 -8.06
C GLN A 25 -5.37 20.48 -6.59
N ASP A 26 -6.13 19.56 -6.00
CA ASP A 26 -6.56 19.59 -4.59
C ASP A 26 -5.44 19.22 -3.60
N HIS A 27 -4.17 19.33 -4.00
CA HIS A 27 -2.99 18.90 -3.24
C HIS A 27 -2.97 17.41 -2.84
N THR A 28 -3.85 16.60 -3.41
CA THR A 28 -3.83 15.14 -3.27
C THR A 28 -2.85 14.53 -4.28
N ALA A 29 -2.18 13.45 -3.90
CA ALA A 29 -1.29 12.70 -4.78
C ALA A 29 -1.94 11.38 -5.17
N GLU A 30 -1.84 11.01 -6.45
CA GLU A 30 -2.20 9.68 -6.91
C GLU A 30 -0.96 8.78 -6.90
N LEU A 31 -1.13 7.60 -6.32
CA LEU A 31 -0.10 6.60 -6.13
C LEU A 31 -0.59 5.31 -6.77
N THR A 32 0.21 4.72 -7.64
CA THR A 32 -0.11 3.44 -8.27
C THR A 32 0.89 2.38 -7.89
N CYS A 33 0.41 1.21 -7.52
CA CYS A 33 1.26 0.06 -7.24
C CYS A 33 1.79 -0.50 -8.56
N THR A 34 3.11 -0.61 -8.70
CA THR A 34 3.75 -1.08 -9.94
C THR A 34 3.39 -2.52 -10.33
N HIS A 35 3.01 -3.34 -9.34
CA HIS A 35 2.70 -4.76 -9.56
C HIS A 35 1.20 -5.07 -9.54
N CYS A 36 0.44 -4.37 -8.69
CA CYS A 36 -1.01 -4.61 -8.58
C CYS A 36 -1.83 -3.76 -9.55
N ASN A 37 -1.22 -2.72 -10.13
CA ASN A 37 -1.90 -1.71 -10.95
C ASN A 37 -3.11 -1.07 -10.23
N ILE A 38 -3.05 -1.01 -8.90
CA ILE A 38 -4.05 -0.38 -8.03
C ILE A 38 -3.62 1.07 -7.81
N ALA A 39 -4.52 2.01 -8.11
CA ALA A 39 -4.35 3.42 -7.80
C ALA A 39 -5.00 3.76 -6.46
N VAL A 40 -4.32 4.55 -5.64
CA VAL A 40 -4.82 5.14 -4.40
C VAL A 40 -4.52 6.63 -4.41
N ARG A 41 -5.38 7.43 -3.79
CA ARG A 41 -5.09 8.84 -3.54
C ARG A 41 -4.55 8.97 -2.13
N THR A 42 -3.64 9.90 -1.92
CA THR A 42 -3.21 10.34 -0.59
C THR A 42 -3.44 11.83 -0.42
N ASP A 43 -3.91 12.23 0.75
CA ASP A 43 -3.99 13.64 1.12
C ASP A 43 -2.60 14.25 1.38
N ILE A 44 -2.56 15.56 1.62
CA ILE A 44 -1.32 16.30 1.93
C ILE A 44 -0.56 15.75 3.15
N SER A 45 -1.27 15.13 4.08
CA SER A 45 -0.76 14.51 5.30
C SER A 45 -0.31 13.06 5.07
N GLY A 46 -0.54 12.52 3.87
CA GLY A 46 -0.15 11.16 3.49
C GLY A 46 -1.15 10.07 3.89
N ASN A 47 -2.37 10.41 4.31
CA ASN A 47 -3.41 9.41 4.53
C ASN A 47 -4.02 8.97 3.21
N PHE A 48 -4.25 7.68 3.07
CA PHE A 48 -4.89 7.12 1.90
C PHE A 48 -6.37 7.47 1.89
N GLU A 49 -6.80 8.22 0.88
CA GLU A 49 -8.21 8.33 0.56
C GLU A 49 -8.66 6.98 -0.02
N GLU A 50 -9.73 6.43 0.55
CA GLU A 50 -10.15 5.03 0.36
C GLU A 50 -10.67 4.80 -1.08
N ILE A 51 -9.76 4.53 -2.03
CA ILE A 51 -10.08 4.01 -3.38
C ILE A 51 -9.67 2.54 -3.50
N SER A 52 -9.65 1.83 -2.39
CA SER A 52 -9.14 0.47 -2.38
C SER A 52 -10.26 -0.47 -2.82
N ILE A 53 -10.31 -0.82 -4.11
CA ILE A 53 -11.18 -1.85 -4.70
C ILE A 53 -12.67 -1.64 -4.35
N SER A 54 -13.49 -1.20 -5.31
CA SER A 54 -14.93 -0.93 -5.12
C SER A 54 -15.70 -2.08 -4.43
N ASN A 55 -15.18 -3.30 -4.53
CA ASN A 55 -15.68 -4.47 -3.80
C ASN A 55 -14.97 -4.67 -2.44
N LYS A 56 -15.69 -4.38 -1.36
CA LYS A 56 -15.25 -4.52 0.04
C LYS A 56 -14.86 -5.95 0.43
N ASN A 57 -15.51 -6.97 -0.15
CA ASN A 57 -15.22 -8.38 0.18
C ASN A 57 -13.85 -8.81 -0.35
N ILE A 58 -13.54 -8.43 -1.59
CA ILE A 58 -12.24 -8.69 -2.22
C ILE A 58 -11.13 -7.98 -1.44
N GLN A 59 -11.34 -6.71 -1.12
CA GLN A 59 -10.41 -5.92 -0.32
C GLN A 59 -10.12 -6.58 1.04
N THR A 60 -11.17 -7.03 1.73
CA THR A 60 -11.06 -7.69 3.03
C THR A 60 -10.32 -9.02 2.93
N ALA A 61 -10.62 -9.84 1.93
CA ALA A 61 -9.97 -11.13 1.71
C ALA A 61 -8.46 -10.96 1.45
N LEU A 62 -8.08 -10.01 0.59
CA LEU A 62 -6.69 -9.71 0.29
C LEU A 62 -5.93 -9.18 1.52
N ARG A 63 -6.55 -8.28 2.29
CA ARG A 63 -5.99 -7.78 3.56
C ARG A 63 -5.73 -8.91 4.55
N LYS A 64 -6.68 -9.84 4.72
CA LYS A 64 -6.51 -11.01 5.60
C LYS A 64 -5.36 -11.91 5.13
N LEU A 65 -5.29 -12.20 3.83
CA LEU A 65 -4.22 -13.00 3.25
C LEU A 65 -2.84 -12.35 3.49
N PHE A 66 -2.73 -11.04 3.29
CA PHE A 66 -1.52 -10.29 3.55
C PHE A 66 -1.07 -10.40 5.02
N HIS A 67 -2.00 -10.20 5.96
CA HIS A 67 -1.70 -10.34 7.38
C HIS A 67 -1.23 -11.77 7.73
N LEU A 68 -1.88 -12.80 7.18
CA LEU A 68 -1.46 -14.19 7.36
C LEU A 68 -0.04 -14.43 6.78
N ARG A 69 0.27 -13.87 5.61
CA ARG A 69 1.62 -13.90 5.03
C ARG A 69 2.65 -13.25 5.95
N LEU A 70 2.36 -12.08 6.53
CA LEU A 70 3.27 -11.42 7.46
C LEU A 70 3.47 -12.23 8.75
N GLN A 71 2.40 -12.80 9.29
CA GLN A 71 2.47 -13.63 10.51
C GLN A 71 3.24 -14.94 10.29
N THR A 72 3.15 -15.53 9.10
CA THR A 72 3.86 -16.77 8.73
C THR A 72 5.30 -16.51 8.32
N ALA A 73 5.63 -15.29 7.85
CA ALA A 73 6.99 -14.86 7.51
C ALA A 73 7.88 -14.55 8.73
N LYS A 74 7.68 -15.23 9.87
CA LYS A 74 8.56 -15.10 11.04
C LYS A 74 10.03 -15.22 10.59
N PRO A 75 10.92 -14.31 11.05
CA PRO A 75 12.34 -14.44 10.74
C PRO A 75 12.80 -15.78 11.30
N LYS A 76 13.40 -16.61 10.45
CA LYS A 76 14.29 -17.66 10.94
C LYS A 76 15.44 -16.94 11.62
N PHE A 77 15.36 -16.74 12.93
CA PHE A 77 16.55 -16.51 13.74
C PHE A 77 17.34 -17.81 13.66
N SER A 78 18.27 -17.85 12.72
CA SER A 78 19.37 -18.82 12.69
C SER A 78 20.61 -18.16 13.26
#